data_AF-A0A3B9Q5C9-F1
#
_entry.id   AF-A0A3B9Q5C9-F1
#
_cell.length_a   1.000
_cell.length_b   1.000
_cell.length_c   1.000
_cell.angle_alpha   90.00
_cell.angle_beta   90.00
_cell.angle_gamma   90.00
#
_symmetry.space_group_name_H-M   'P 1'
#
loop_
_entity.id
_entity.type
_entity.pdbx_description
1 polymer ?
#
loop_
_entity_poly.entity_id
_entity_poly.type
_entity_poly.pdbx_seq_one_letter_code
_entity_poly.pdbx_strand_id
1 'polypeptide(L)'
;MASLNDFLEWDIEKELVIGTYIYPYVIFSGFNPEDPYTATEIISEISISDEKIFITRNGGLFSRPPEELVGIINDQDLSRNHLNKKLQYKDNFTDLSNRIICELCLFGIISEPITPVHVSSGSLVENHAVIMAGSGGREQYLLRTLSPFMHLYQPAWYLYREIDSEILNKVIKFEYTKELIEISENLPILIASAYSHFSTQQVGEALINSWIVVEQIIDKLWEEFTEKVNSSSRARRLKDTRTYTSSIRIEILYLIGAINSREYEIFQMARHHRNQLAHRASISLDWANESMTAMKYAIEHLISDTVAEPYTSRSVTW
;
A
#
# COMPACT_ATOMS: atom_id res chain seq x y z
N MET A 1 6.48 -22.62 -24.48
CA MET A 1 6.94 -21.33 -23.95
C MET A 1 5.90 -20.36 -24.47
N ALA A 2 5.01 -19.93 -23.59
CA ALA A 2 3.88 -19.13 -24.02
C ALA A 2 4.33 -17.79 -24.62
N SER A 3 3.54 -17.27 -25.55
CA SER A 3 3.84 -16.05 -26.30
C SER A 3 2.77 -14.98 -26.06
N LEU A 4 3.02 -13.73 -26.47
CA LEU A 4 2.00 -12.68 -26.45
C LEU A 4 0.76 -13.07 -27.27
N ASN A 5 0.94 -13.84 -28.35
CA ASN A 5 -0.18 -14.33 -29.15
C ASN A 5 -1.09 -15.23 -28.31
N ASP A 6 -0.57 -15.90 -27.29
CA ASP A 6 -1.35 -16.85 -26.51
C ASP A 6 -2.44 -16.15 -25.69
N PHE A 7 -2.17 -14.91 -25.25
CA PHE A 7 -3.17 -14.05 -24.62
C PHE A 7 -4.22 -13.54 -25.62
N LEU A 8 -3.91 -13.48 -26.91
CA LEU A 8 -4.83 -13.01 -27.96
C LEU A 8 -5.59 -14.15 -28.66
N GLU A 9 -5.03 -15.35 -28.66
CA GLU A 9 -5.60 -16.52 -29.31
C GLU A 9 -6.83 -17.02 -28.54
N TRP A 10 -7.88 -17.33 -29.28
CA TRP A 10 -9.17 -17.74 -28.69
C TRP A 10 -9.17 -19.20 -28.23
N ASP A 11 -8.24 -20.01 -28.76
CA ASP A 11 -8.21 -21.46 -28.58
C ASP A 11 -7.35 -21.91 -27.38
N ILE A 12 -6.73 -20.96 -26.67
CA ILE A 12 -5.92 -21.25 -25.47
C ILE A 12 -6.77 -21.10 -24.22
N GLU A 13 -6.67 -22.09 -23.34
CA GLU A 13 -7.33 -22.07 -22.04
C GLU A 13 -6.79 -20.92 -21.19
N LYS A 14 -7.68 -20.02 -20.78
CA LYS A 14 -7.37 -18.83 -19.99
C LYS A 14 -8.12 -18.89 -18.67
N GLU A 15 -7.39 -18.77 -17.58
CA GLU A 15 -8.00 -18.56 -16.27
C GLU A 15 -8.34 -17.08 -16.11
N LEU A 16 -9.52 -16.80 -15.56
CA LEU A 16 -9.89 -15.44 -15.16
C LEU A 16 -9.10 -15.06 -13.91
N VAL A 17 -8.47 -13.89 -13.95
CA VAL A 17 -7.91 -13.24 -12.75
C VAL A 17 -8.48 -11.84 -12.61
N ILE A 18 -8.41 -11.29 -11.41
CA ILE A 18 -8.51 -9.84 -11.21
C ILE A 18 -7.15 -9.32 -10.80
N GLY A 19 -6.86 -8.07 -11.11
CA GLY A 19 -5.61 -7.49 -10.68
C GLY A 19 -5.48 -6.01 -10.94
N THR A 20 -4.31 -5.51 -10.59
CA THR A 20 -3.84 -4.16 -10.88
C THR A 20 -2.31 -4.21 -10.96
N TYR A 21 -1.68 -3.07 -11.21
CA TYR A 21 -0.23 -2.96 -11.13
C TYR A 21 0.17 -1.92 -10.10
N ILE A 22 1.35 -2.11 -9.49
CA ILE A 22 1.95 -1.07 -8.64
C ILE A 22 2.30 0.16 -9.47
N TYR A 23 2.27 1.32 -8.84
CA TYR A 23 2.52 2.59 -9.51
C TYR A 23 3.26 3.56 -8.59
N PRO A 24 4.39 4.17 -8.99
CA PRO A 24 5.03 4.07 -10.30
C PRO A 24 5.45 2.64 -10.67
N TYR A 25 5.54 2.38 -11.97
CA TYR A 25 5.94 1.06 -12.46
C TYR A 25 7.36 0.69 -12.09
N VAL A 26 7.54 -0.59 -11.84
CA VAL A 26 8.84 -1.20 -11.59
C VAL A 26 8.93 -2.50 -12.38
N ILE A 27 10.15 -2.95 -12.60
CA ILE A 27 10.43 -4.26 -13.17
C ILE A 27 11.31 -5.01 -12.18
N PHE A 28 10.86 -6.17 -11.71
CA PHE A 28 11.68 -7.04 -10.88
C PHE A 28 12.75 -7.74 -11.72
N SER A 29 13.95 -7.89 -11.17
CA SER A 29 15.14 -8.42 -11.82
C SER A 29 14.90 -9.78 -12.47
N GLY A 30 15.59 -10.06 -13.58
CA GLY A 30 15.39 -11.29 -14.37
C GLY A 30 14.45 -11.11 -15.56
N PHE A 31 14.11 -9.87 -15.89
CA PHE A 31 13.38 -9.51 -17.11
C PHE A 31 14.28 -9.64 -18.33
N ASN A 32 13.77 -10.23 -19.41
CA ASN A 32 14.45 -10.31 -20.70
C ASN A 32 13.80 -9.35 -21.72
N PRO A 33 14.45 -8.24 -22.11
CA PRO A 33 13.88 -7.31 -23.09
C PRO A 33 13.59 -7.91 -24.47
N GLU A 34 14.33 -8.96 -24.86
CA GLU A 34 14.12 -9.69 -26.12
C GLU A 34 12.89 -10.62 -26.07
N ASP A 35 12.41 -10.91 -24.86
CA ASP A 35 11.17 -11.65 -24.61
C ASP A 35 10.28 -10.86 -23.63
N PRO A 36 9.50 -9.88 -24.13
CA PRO A 36 8.61 -9.07 -23.31
C PRO A 36 7.62 -9.88 -22.48
N TYR A 37 7.35 -11.14 -22.85
CA TYR A 37 6.48 -12.04 -22.10
C TYR A 37 7.02 -12.35 -20.70
N THR A 38 8.36 -12.32 -20.51
CA THR A 38 8.97 -12.47 -19.18
C THR A 38 8.52 -11.39 -18.19
N ALA A 39 8.04 -10.24 -18.65
CA ALA A 39 7.49 -9.18 -17.80
C ALA A 39 6.18 -9.58 -17.09
N THR A 40 5.38 -10.48 -17.68
CA THR A 40 4.10 -10.92 -17.11
C THR A 40 4.20 -12.17 -16.25
N GLU A 41 5.40 -12.75 -16.15
CA GLU A 41 5.66 -13.97 -15.37
C GLU A 41 5.35 -13.73 -13.89
N ILE A 42 4.61 -14.65 -13.27
CA ILE A 42 4.42 -14.70 -11.83
C ILE A 42 5.72 -15.18 -11.19
N ILE A 43 6.36 -14.29 -10.44
CA ILE A 43 7.66 -14.53 -9.79
C ILE A 43 7.53 -14.76 -8.28
N SER A 44 6.36 -14.49 -7.71
CA SER A 44 6.07 -14.70 -6.30
C SER A 44 4.58 -14.93 -6.08
N GLU A 45 4.27 -15.73 -5.07
CA GLU A 45 2.92 -15.95 -4.56
C GLU A 45 2.91 -15.60 -3.07
N ILE A 46 1.95 -14.79 -2.67
CA ILE A 46 1.81 -14.32 -1.29
C ILE A 46 0.45 -14.77 -0.77
N SER A 47 0.45 -15.55 0.31
CA SER A 47 -0.76 -15.99 1.00
C SER A 47 -1.04 -15.06 2.18
N ILE A 48 -2.19 -14.38 2.18
CA ILE A 48 -2.65 -13.54 3.28
C ILE A 48 -3.99 -14.08 3.74
N SER A 49 -4.02 -14.64 4.95
CA SER A 49 -5.15 -15.43 5.44
C SER A 49 -5.43 -16.62 4.52
N ASP A 50 -6.57 -16.64 3.82
CA ASP A 50 -6.98 -17.70 2.89
C ASP A 50 -6.90 -17.27 1.40
N GLU A 51 -6.46 -16.03 1.14
CA GLU A 51 -6.40 -15.45 -0.19
C GLU A 51 -4.96 -15.44 -0.72
N LYS A 52 -4.81 -15.65 -2.02
CA LYS A 52 -3.51 -15.70 -2.71
C LYS A 52 -3.36 -14.52 -3.65
N ILE A 53 -2.30 -13.74 -3.47
CA ILE A 53 -1.90 -12.67 -4.39
C ILE A 53 -0.65 -13.11 -5.15
N PHE A 54 -0.77 -13.17 -6.47
CA PHE A 54 0.36 -13.39 -7.39
C PHE A 54 1.02 -12.05 -7.71
N ILE A 55 2.35 -12.03 -7.68
CA ILE A 55 3.14 -10.87 -8.08
C ILE A 55 3.86 -11.21 -9.39
N THR A 56 3.59 -10.42 -10.42
CA THR A 56 4.29 -10.55 -11.71
C THR A 56 5.57 -9.72 -11.75
N ARG A 57 6.46 -10.06 -12.67
CA ARG A 57 7.74 -9.39 -12.84
C ARG A 57 7.62 -7.88 -13.12
N ASN A 58 6.57 -7.44 -13.79
CA ASN A 58 6.26 -6.02 -14.00
C ASN A 58 5.43 -5.37 -12.88
N GLY A 59 5.41 -5.97 -11.69
CA GLY A 59 4.74 -5.40 -10.52
C GLY A 59 3.22 -5.51 -10.56
N GLY A 60 2.67 -6.44 -11.33
CA GLY A 60 1.25 -6.77 -11.29
C GLY A 60 0.91 -7.53 -10.01
N LEU A 61 -0.21 -7.17 -9.40
CA LEU A 61 -0.81 -7.86 -8.27
C LEU A 61 -2.09 -8.51 -8.79
N PHE A 62 -2.19 -9.83 -8.68
CA PHE A 62 -3.32 -10.59 -9.22
C PHE A 62 -3.88 -11.58 -8.21
N SER A 63 -5.17 -11.86 -8.29
CA SER A 63 -5.81 -12.96 -7.56
C SER A 63 -6.81 -13.69 -8.46
N ARG A 64 -7.00 -14.98 -8.17
CA ARG A 64 -8.02 -15.81 -8.82
C ARG A 64 -9.35 -15.64 -8.07
N PRO A 65 -10.39 -15.06 -8.69
CA PRO A 65 -11.70 -15.00 -8.07
C PRO A 65 -12.24 -16.42 -7.79
N PRO A 66 -12.99 -16.61 -6.69
CA PRO A 66 -13.73 -17.85 -6.44
C PRO A 66 -14.62 -18.23 -7.64
N GLU A 67 -14.75 -19.52 -7.94
CA GLU A 67 -15.54 -20.04 -9.08
C GLU A 67 -16.97 -19.47 -9.11
N GLU A 68 -17.59 -19.25 -7.94
CA GLU A 68 -18.92 -18.65 -7.82
C GLU A 68 -19.03 -17.20 -8.31
N LEU A 69 -17.90 -16.49 -8.43
CA LEU A 69 -17.82 -15.15 -8.99
C LEU A 69 -17.40 -15.16 -10.47
N VAL A 70 -16.93 -16.30 -10.97
CA VAL A 70 -16.58 -16.56 -12.37
C VAL A 70 -17.88 -16.80 -13.17
N GLY A 71 -18.68 -15.74 -13.30
CA GLY A 71 -19.85 -15.70 -14.18
C GLY A 71 -19.46 -15.11 -15.52
N ILE A 72 -19.49 -15.95 -16.56
CA ILE A 72 -19.26 -15.56 -17.96
C ILE A 72 -20.28 -14.49 -18.34
N ILE A 73 -19.87 -13.61 -19.24
CA ILE A 73 -20.55 -12.57 -20.04
C ILE A 73 -22.04 -12.82 -20.42
N ASN A 74 -22.59 -14.00 -20.15
CA ASN A 74 -23.98 -14.42 -20.39
C ASN A 74 -24.86 -14.54 -19.13
N ASP A 75 -24.32 -14.31 -17.92
CA ASP A 75 -25.12 -14.43 -16.71
C ASP A 75 -26.12 -13.26 -16.60
N GLN A 76 -27.38 -13.56 -16.91
CA GLN A 76 -28.51 -12.62 -16.76
C GLN A 76 -28.83 -12.35 -15.29
N ASP A 77 -28.17 -13.04 -14.35
CA ASP A 77 -28.31 -12.78 -12.92
C ASP A 77 -27.54 -11.51 -12.51
N LEU A 78 -28.00 -10.37 -13.06
CA LEU A 78 -27.75 -9.02 -12.57
C LEU A 78 -28.42 -8.78 -11.20
N SER A 79 -28.66 -9.83 -10.41
CA SER A 79 -29.15 -9.63 -9.05
C SER A 79 -28.15 -8.77 -8.29
N ARG A 80 -28.68 -7.82 -7.52
CA ARG A 80 -27.89 -6.95 -6.66
C ARG A 80 -26.95 -7.75 -5.75
N ASN A 81 -27.32 -8.99 -5.40
CA ASN A 81 -26.51 -9.86 -4.57
C ASN A 81 -25.19 -10.26 -5.28
N HIS A 82 -25.26 -10.70 -6.53
CA HIS A 82 -24.06 -11.07 -7.30
C HIS A 82 -23.14 -9.86 -7.52
N LEU A 83 -23.71 -8.69 -7.82
CA LEU A 83 -22.95 -7.45 -7.93
C LEU A 83 -22.26 -7.09 -6.60
N ASN A 84 -22.98 -7.17 -5.48
CA ASN A 84 -22.42 -6.88 -4.15
C ASN A 84 -21.28 -7.84 -3.80
N LYS A 85 -21.40 -9.13 -4.10
CA LYS A 85 -20.29 -10.10 -3.91
C LYS A 85 -19.06 -9.74 -4.74
N LYS A 86 -19.24 -9.35 -6.01
CA LYS A 86 -18.14 -8.89 -6.87
C LYS A 86 -17.47 -7.62 -6.33
N LEU A 87 -18.26 -6.65 -5.85
CA LEU A 87 -17.72 -5.44 -5.24
C LEU A 87 -16.95 -5.75 -3.95
N GLN A 88 -17.53 -6.57 -3.06
CA GLN A 88 -16.86 -7.00 -1.83
C GLN A 88 -15.55 -7.73 -2.10
N TYR A 89 -15.51 -8.60 -3.11
CA TYR A 89 -14.27 -9.28 -3.49
C TYR A 89 -13.21 -8.31 -4.02
N LYS A 90 -13.62 -7.30 -4.81
CA LYS A 90 -12.72 -6.23 -5.25
C LYS A 90 -12.21 -5.37 -4.09
N ASP A 91 -13.05 -5.08 -3.11
CA ASP A 91 -12.67 -4.32 -1.90
C ASP A 91 -11.66 -5.14 -1.08
N ASN A 92 -11.93 -6.42 -0.83
CA ASN A 92 -10.99 -7.32 -0.13
C ASN A 92 -9.64 -7.41 -0.87
N PHE A 93 -9.66 -7.60 -2.20
CA PHE A 93 -8.44 -7.61 -3.01
C PHE A 93 -7.67 -6.29 -2.89
N THR A 94 -8.39 -5.16 -2.85
CA THR A 94 -7.81 -3.82 -2.68
C THR A 94 -7.08 -3.72 -1.35
N ASP A 95 -7.71 -4.16 -0.27
CA ASP A 95 -7.13 -4.11 1.08
C ASP A 95 -5.90 -4.99 1.19
N LEU A 96 -5.97 -6.23 0.68
CA LEU A 96 -4.83 -7.17 0.68
C LEU A 96 -3.65 -6.63 -0.12
N SER A 97 -3.91 -6.04 -1.28
CA SER A 97 -2.87 -5.44 -2.11
C SER A 97 -2.25 -4.21 -1.45
N ASN A 98 -3.05 -3.38 -0.76
CA ASN A 98 -2.53 -2.23 -0.02
C ASN A 98 -1.63 -2.64 1.16
N ARG A 99 -1.83 -3.84 1.73
CA ARG A 99 -0.90 -4.42 2.71
C ARG A 99 0.44 -4.77 2.06
N ILE A 100 0.42 -5.41 0.89
CA ILE A 100 1.64 -5.70 0.11
C ILE A 100 2.37 -4.40 -0.26
N ILE A 101 1.63 -3.40 -0.73
CA ILE A 101 2.18 -2.09 -1.11
C ILE A 101 2.80 -1.38 0.10
N CYS A 102 2.16 -1.43 1.27
CA CYS A 102 2.74 -0.90 2.50
C CYS A 102 4.07 -1.59 2.83
N GLU A 103 4.09 -2.91 2.83
CA GLU A 103 5.30 -3.70 3.09
C GLU A 103 6.44 -3.32 2.11
N LEU A 104 6.12 -3.23 0.82
CA LEU A 104 7.04 -2.75 -0.22
C LEU A 104 7.57 -1.34 0.05
N CYS A 105 6.71 -0.40 0.44
CA CYS A 105 7.08 0.97 0.80
C CYS A 105 8.05 1.00 1.99
N LEU A 106 7.81 0.19 3.02
CA LEU A 106 8.69 0.07 4.18
C LEU A 106 10.06 -0.54 3.82
N PHE A 107 10.15 -1.28 2.71
CA PHE A 107 11.41 -1.73 2.11
C PHE A 107 12.00 -0.77 1.06
N GLY A 108 11.37 0.39 0.83
CA GLY A 108 11.87 1.45 -0.05
C GLY A 108 11.41 1.36 -1.51
N ILE A 109 10.38 0.57 -1.77
CA ILE A 109 9.70 0.46 -3.06
C ILE A 109 8.40 1.26 -2.97
N ILE A 110 8.47 2.52 -3.37
CA ILE A 110 7.35 3.44 -3.27
C ILE A 110 6.30 3.08 -4.31
N SER A 111 5.07 2.83 -3.86
CA SER A 111 3.90 2.72 -4.71
C SER A 111 2.73 3.48 -4.09
N GLU A 112 1.96 4.16 -4.94
CA GLU A 112 0.64 4.64 -4.62
C GLU A 112 -0.26 3.48 -4.19
N PRO A 113 -1.14 3.69 -3.20
CA PRO A 113 -2.15 2.72 -2.82
C PRO A 113 -3.15 2.51 -3.96
N ILE A 114 -3.85 1.39 -3.91
CA ILE A 114 -4.89 1.02 -4.86
C ILE A 114 -6.29 1.24 -4.25
N THR A 115 -7.28 1.41 -5.12
CA THR A 115 -8.69 1.52 -4.78
C THR A 115 -9.46 0.57 -5.70
N PRO A 116 -10.75 0.27 -5.41
CA PRO A 116 -11.51 -0.67 -6.23
C PRO A 116 -11.65 -0.27 -7.71
N VAL A 117 -11.47 1.01 -8.04
CA VAL A 117 -11.48 1.50 -9.43
C VAL A 117 -10.21 1.12 -10.21
N HIS A 118 -9.11 0.84 -9.52
CA HIS A 118 -7.85 0.40 -10.14
C HIS A 118 -7.82 -1.10 -10.46
N VAL A 119 -8.80 -1.86 -9.98
CA VAL A 119 -8.88 -3.32 -10.11
C VAL A 119 -9.68 -3.69 -11.35
N SER A 120 -9.02 -4.39 -12.28
CA SER A 120 -9.60 -4.83 -13.54
C SER A 120 -9.49 -6.35 -13.71
N SER A 121 -10.33 -6.90 -14.59
CA SER A 121 -10.22 -8.29 -15.01
C SER A 121 -9.01 -8.49 -15.92
N GLY A 122 -8.31 -9.60 -15.72
CA GLY A 122 -7.20 -10.03 -16.55
C GLY A 122 -7.32 -11.50 -16.92
N SER A 123 -6.30 -12.00 -17.60
CA SER A 123 -6.15 -13.40 -17.94
C SER A 123 -4.84 -13.94 -17.41
N LEU A 124 -4.90 -15.18 -16.97
CA LEU A 124 -3.76 -15.99 -16.56
C LEU A 124 -3.64 -17.15 -17.56
N VAL A 125 -2.46 -17.25 -18.17
CA VAL A 125 -2.08 -18.33 -19.10
C VAL A 125 -0.77 -18.90 -18.60
N GLU A 126 -0.72 -20.20 -18.36
CA GLU A 126 0.41 -20.88 -17.72
C GLU A 126 0.81 -20.17 -16.40
N ASN A 127 2.00 -19.55 -16.36
CA ASN A 127 2.53 -18.81 -15.22
C ASN A 127 2.56 -17.29 -15.44
N HIS A 128 1.73 -16.76 -16.35
CA HIS A 128 1.77 -15.35 -16.74
C HIS A 128 0.40 -14.70 -16.60
N ALA A 129 0.35 -13.53 -15.94
CA ALA A 129 -0.89 -12.78 -15.73
C ALA A 129 -0.83 -11.40 -16.37
N VAL A 130 -1.92 -11.01 -17.03
CA VAL A 130 -2.02 -9.69 -17.69
C VAL A 130 -3.46 -9.15 -17.69
N ILE A 131 -3.60 -7.84 -17.51
CA ILE A 131 -4.86 -7.11 -17.73
C ILE A 131 -4.97 -6.77 -19.22
N MET A 132 -5.92 -7.39 -19.92
CA MET A 132 -6.10 -7.16 -21.37
C MET A 132 -7.14 -6.08 -21.70
N ALA A 133 -8.05 -5.80 -20.77
CA ALA A 133 -9.09 -4.79 -20.94
C ALA A 133 -9.41 -4.10 -19.62
N GLY A 134 -9.40 -2.77 -19.61
CA GLY A 134 -9.86 -1.99 -18.47
C GLY A 134 -11.39 -1.95 -18.42
N SER A 135 -12.00 -2.38 -17.31
CA SER A 135 -13.44 -2.29 -17.10
C SER A 135 -13.80 -1.21 -16.06
N GLY A 136 -14.35 -0.07 -16.51
CA GLY A 136 -15.03 0.91 -15.64
C GLY A 136 -14.57 2.37 -15.71
N GLY A 137 -15.51 3.28 -16.04
CA GLY A 137 -15.76 4.57 -15.36
C GLY A 137 -14.74 5.73 -15.35
N ARG A 138 -15.01 6.75 -16.19
CA ARG A 138 -14.55 8.16 -16.28
C ARG A 138 -13.07 8.49 -16.44
N GLU A 139 -12.14 7.75 -15.85
CA GLU A 139 -10.72 7.88 -16.15
C GLU A 139 -10.16 6.48 -16.29
N GLN A 140 -9.98 6.02 -17.54
CA GLN A 140 -9.12 4.87 -17.76
C GLN A 140 -7.78 5.24 -17.15
N TYR A 141 -7.38 4.58 -16.06
CA TYR A 141 -6.05 4.70 -15.50
C TYR A 141 -5.09 3.99 -16.45
N LEU A 142 -4.93 4.57 -17.64
CA LEU A 142 -4.16 4.05 -18.75
C LEU A 142 -2.79 3.63 -18.23
N LEU A 143 -2.18 4.52 -17.45
CA LEU A 143 -0.94 4.28 -16.75
C LEU A 143 -1.03 3.00 -15.93
N ARG A 144 -1.85 2.93 -14.87
CA ARG A 144 -1.84 1.78 -13.95
C ARG A 144 -2.45 0.46 -14.48
N THR A 145 -3.27 0.49 -15.53
CA THR A 145 -3.99 -0.73 -15.97
C THR A 145 -3.65 -1.19 -17.37
N LEU A 146 -3.51 -0.28 -18.34
CA LEU A 146 -3.32 -0.65 -19.75
C LEU A 146 -1.88 -0.50 -20.25
N SER A 147 -1.09 0.44 -19.70
CA SER A 147 0.28 0.67 -20.13
C SER A 147 1.17 -0.58 -20.06
N PRO A 148 1.08 -1.47 -19.06
CA PRO A 148 1.89 -2.69 -19.02
C PRO A 148 1.60 -3.61 -20.18
N PHE A 149 0.32 -3.76 -20.52
CA PHE A 149 -0.08 -4.49 -21.70
C PHE A 149 0.43 -3.83 -22.98
N MET A 150 0.34 -2.49 -23.08
CA MET A 150 0.91 -1.75 -24.22
C MET A 150 2.42 -1.93 -24.35
N HIS A 151 3.15 -2.02 -23.24
CA HIS A 151 4.60 -2.26 -23.25
C HIS A 151 5.00 -3.65 -23.72
N LEU A 152 4.07 -4.61 -23.75
CA LEU A 152 4.32 -5.90 -24.42
C LEU A 152 4.40 -5.74 -25.94
N TYR A 153 3.72 -4.76 -26.53
CA TYR A 153 3.77 -4.46 -27.98
C TYR A 153 4.80 -3.40 -28.34
N GLN A 154 4.99 -2.42 -27.46
CA GLN A 154 5.95 -1.33 -27.62
C GLN A 154 6.89 -1.31 -26.41
N PRO A 155 7.93 -2.17 -26.42
CA PRO A 155 8.84 -2.33 -25.30
C PRO A 155 9.51 -1.00 -24.95
N ALA A 156 9.08 -0.38 -23.87
CA ALA A 156 9.71 0.80 -23.29
C ALA A 156 10.18 0.51 -21.86
N TRP A 157 10.50 -0.76 -21.59
CA TRP A 157 10.80 -1.26 -20.25
C TRP A 157 12.03 -0.60 -19.62
N TYR A 158 12.95 -0.09 -20.44
CA TYR A 158 14.13 0.66 -20.00
C TYR A 158 13.79 2.00 -19.32
N LEU A 159 12.55 2.48 -19.43
CA LEU A 159 12.07 3.66 -18.70
C LEU A 159 11.70 3.35 -17.25
N TYR A 160 11.58 2.07 -16.91
CA TYR A 160 11.18 1.64 -15.57
C TYR A 160 12.36 1.26 -14.71
N ARG A 161 12.20 1.51 -13.41
CA ARG A 161 13.20 1.16 -12.42
C ARG A 161 13.25 -0.36 -12.27
N GLU A 162 14.44 -0.93 -12.42
CA GLU A 162 14.69 -2.32 -12.06
C GLU A 162 14.85 -2.46 -10.54
N ILE A 163 14.24 -3.50 -9.97
CA ILE A 163 14.27 -3.82 -8.54
C ILE A 163 14.67 -5.27 -8.38
N ASP A 164 15.58 -5.56 -7.47
CA ASP A 164 15.95 -6.94 -7.17
C ASP A 164 14.75 -7.74 -6.64
N SER A 165 14.41 -8.82 -7.34
CA SER A 165 13.32 -9.74 -6.98
C SER A 165 13.50 -10.41 -5.62
N GLU A 166 14.72 -10.47 -5.07
CA GLU A 166 14.97 -11.01 -3.73
C GLU A 166 14.21 -10.25 -2.62
N ILE A 167 13.83 -9.00 -2.88
CA ILE A 167 13.01 -8.21 -1.94
C ILE A 167 11.67 -8.88 -1.64
N LEU A 168 11.12 -9.64 -2.59
CA LEU A 168 9.86 -10.34 -2.43
C LEU A 168 9.97 -11.44 -1.35
N ASN A 169 11.15 -12.04 -1.17
CA ASN A 169 11.40 -13.00 -0.08
C ASN A 169 11.25 -12.36 1.31
N LYS A 170 11.43 -11.05 1.43
CA LYS A 170 11.16 -10.30 2.66
C LYS A 170 9.68 -9.94 2.77
N VAL A 171 9.10 -9.42 1.68
CA VAL A 171 7.68 -9.00 1.63
C VAL A 171 6.72 -10.15 1.96
N ILE A 172 6.99 -11.37 1.48
CA ILE A 172 6.17 -12.57 1.76
C ILE A 172 6.01 -12.82 3.27
N LYS A 173 6.98 -12.42 4.09
CA LYS A 173 6.93 -12.66 5.53
C LYS A 173 5.97 -11.75 6.29
N PHE A 174 5.62 -10.59 5.71
CA PHE A 174 4.73 -9.60 6.34
C PHE A 174 5.12 -9.24 7.78
N GLU A 175 6.42 -9.06 8.02
CA GLU A 175 6.94 -8.80 9.36
C GLU A 175 6.48 -7.44 9.88
N TYR A 176 6.33 -6.43 9.00
CA TYR A 176 6.00 -5.07 9.43
C TYR A 176 4.50 -4.78 9.42
N THR A 177 3.82 -5.11 8.32
CA THR A 177 2.40 -4.78 8.15
C THR A 177 1.49 -5.52 9.12
N LYS A 178 1.89 -6.68 9.63
CA LYS A 178 1.12 -7.43 10.62
C LYS A 178 0.87 -6.63 11.89
N GLU A 179 1.91 -6.02 12.47
CA GLU A 179 1.77 -5.22 13.69
C GLU A 179 0.96 -3.94 13.45
N LEU A 180 1.10 -3.33 12.27
CA LEU A 180 0.35 -2.15 11.89
C LEU A 180 -1.17 -2.42 11.81
N ILE A 181 -1.58 -3.58 11.27
CA ILE A 181 -3.00 -3.95 11.18
C ILE A 181 -3.62 -4.17 12.57
N GLU A 182 -2.85 -4.64 13.54
CA GLU A 182 -3.34 -4.81 14.93
C GLU A 182 -3.72 -3.47 15.58
N ILE A 183 -3.12 -2.36 15.14
CA ILE A 183 -3.49 -1.01 15.57
C ILE A 183 -4.70 -0.50 14.78
N SER A 184 -4.63 -0.57 13.45
CA SER A 184 -5.73 -0.17 12.57
C SER A 184 -5.57 -0.78 11.18
N GLU A 185 -6.66 -1.34 10.66
CA GLU A 185 -6.72 -1.91 9.30
C GLU A 185 -6.37 -0.88 8.19
N ASN A 186 -6.51 0.41 8.49
CA ASN A 186 -6.23 1.50 7.54
C ASN A 186 -4.79 2.04 7.60
N LEU A 187 -3.96 1.62 8.55
CA LEU A 187 -2.56 2.07 8.59
C LEU A 187 -1.77 1.74 7.32
N PRO A 188 -1.90 0.55 6.71
CA PRO A 188 -1.16 0.23 5.50
C PRO A 188 -1.43 1.20 4.34
N ILE A 189 -2.70 1.55 4.10
CA ILE A 189 -3.05 2.50 3.05
C ILE A 189 -2.56 3.92 3.37
N LEU A 190 -2.60 4.36 4.63
CA LEU A 190 -2.12 5.67 5.05
C LEU A 190 -0.59 5.80 4.90
N ILE A 191 0.15 4.76 5.27
CA ILE A 191 1.61 4.72 5.12
C ILE A 191 1.97 4.76 3.64
N ALA A 192 1.41 3.87 2.81
CA ALA A 192 1.65 3.88 1.37
C ALA A 192 1.30 5.24 0.73
N SER A 193 0.18 5.84 1.14
CA SER A 193 -0.21 7.19 0.71
C SER A 193 0.83 8.23 1.10
N ALA A 194 1.29 8.24 2.35
CA ALA A 194 2.27 9.20 2.84
C ALA A 194 3.57 9.13 2.04
N TYR A 195 4.11 7.92 1.80
CA TYR A 195 5.30 7.73 0.97
C TYR A 195 5.08 8.23 -0.46
N SER A 196 3.97 7.84 -1.08
CA SER A 196 3.70 8.22 -2.46
C SER A 196 3.49 9.73 -2.62
N HIS A 197 2.65 10.34 -1.79
CA HIS A 197 2.41 11.79 -1.82
C HIS A 197 3.69 12.57 -1.57
N PHE A 198 4.54 12.11 -0.65
CA PHE A 198 5.83 12.76 -0.41
C PHE A 198 6.74 12.67 -1.65
N SER A 199 6.80 11.50 -2.30
CA SER A 199 7.60 11.28 -3.50
C SER A 199 7.16 12.13 -4.69
N THR A 200 5.86 12.47 -4.76
CA THR A 200 5.26 13.31 -5.82
C THR A 200 5.12 14.78 -5.41
N GLN A 201 5.72 15.19 -4.29
CA GLN A 201 5.67 16.56 -3.75
C GLN A 201 4.25 17.06 -3.42
N GLN A 202 3.30 16.15 -3.19
CA GLN A 202 1.99 16.44 -2.62
C GLN A 202 2.14 16.60 -1.10
N VAL A 203 2.76 17.72 -0.72
CA VAL A 203 3.26 17.96 0.64
C VAL A 203 2.16 17.95 1.70
N GLY A 204 0.95 18.43 1.38
CA GLY A 204 -0.18 18.50 2.31
C GLY A 204 -0.67 17.14 2.72
N GLU A 205 -0.91 16.31 1.73
CA GLU A 205 -1.37 14.95 1.84
C GLU A 205 -0.32 14.08 2.54
N ALA A 206 0.96 14.25 2.18
CA ALA A 206 2.07 13.57 2.85
C ALA A 206 2.12 13.91 4.35
N LEU A 207 2.04 15.19 4.71
CA LEU A 207 2.07 15.67 6.09
C LEU A 207 0.87 15.15 6.88
N ILE A 208 -0.33 15.21 6.32
CA ILE A 208 -1.55 14.74 6.99
C ILE A 208 -1.51 13.23 7.22
N ASN A 209 -1.22 12.45 6.17
CA ASN A 209 -1.21 10.99 6.28
C ASN A 209 -0.12 10.50 7.24
N SER A 210 1.08 11.08 7.18
CA SER A 210 2.16 10.76 8.13
C SER A 210 1.79 11.10 9.57
N TRP A 211 1.17 12.25 9.83
CA TRP A 211 0.69 12.58 11.18
C TRP A 211 -0.40 11.62 11.67
N ILE A 212 -1.35 11.23 10.83
CA ILE A 212 -2.40 10.27 11.23
C ILE A 212 -1.76 8.96 11.71
N VAL A 213 -0.76 8.46 10.98
CA VAL A 213 -0.02 7.25 11.38
C VAL A 213 0.66 7.42 12.75
N VAL A 214 1.38 8.54 12.95
CA VAL A 214 2.01 8.87 14.24
C VAL A 214 0.98 8.91 15.37
N GLU A 215 -0.19 9.54 15.12
CA GLU A 215 -1.26 9.68 16.10
C GLU A 215 -1.87 8.32 16.49
N GLN A 216 -2.10 7.42 15.52
CA GLN A 216 -2.58 6.05 15.82
C GLN A 216 -1.58 5.24 16.67
N ILE A 217 -0.28 5.37 16.39
CA ILE A 217 0.75 4.68 17.18
C ILE A 217 0.86 5.28 18.59
N ILE A 218 0.80 6.61 18.73
CA ILE A 218 0.73 7.26 20.05
C ILE A 218 -0.50 6.80 20.83
N ASP A 219 -1.64 6.65 20.16
CA ASP A 219 -2.87 6.18 20.78
C ASP A 219 -2.75 4.74 21.28
N LYS A 220 -2.13 3.85 20.50
CA LYS A 220 -1.78 2.48 20.92
C LYS A 220 -0.88 2.48 22.17
N LEU A 221 0.22 3.24 22.16
CA LEU A 221 1.13 3.37 23.31
C LEU A 221 0.41 3.93 24.55
N TRP A 222 -0.50 4.88 24.34
CA TRP A 222 -1.32 5.45 25.40
C TRP A 222 -2.29 4.42 25.99
N GLU A 223 -2.95 3.62 25.15
CA GLU A 223 -3.84 2.55 25.60
C GLU A 223 -3.09 1.56 26.49
N GLU A 224 -1.92 1.07 26.05
CA GLU A 224 -1.08 0.16 26.82
C GLU A 224 -0.63 0.75 28.17
N PHE A 225 -0.34 2.06 28.20
CA PHE A 225 -0.06 2.77 29.44
C PHE A 225 -1.30 2.78 30.36
N THR A 226 -2.48 3.11 29.83
CA THR A 226 -3.70 3.21 30.63
C THR A 226 -4.20 1.86 31.15
N GLU A 227 -3.95 0.77 30.44
CA GLU A 227 -4.31 -0.59 30.87
C GLU A 227 -3.51 -1.04 32.09
N LYS A 228 -2.29 -0.53 32.26
CA LYS A 228 -1.45 -0.79 33.45
C LYS A 228 -1.94 -0.04 34.70
N VAL A 229 -2.95 0.84 34.58
CA VAL A 229 -3.48 1.63 35.70
C VAL A 229 -4.56 0.84 36.45
N ASN A 230 -4.22 0.33 37.65
CA ASN A 230 -5.09 -0.49 38.51
C ASN A 230 -6.43 0.17 38.94
N SER A 231 -6.62 1.48 38.74
CA SER A 231 -7.83 2.20 39.15
C SER A 231 -8.73 2.48 37.96
N SER A 232 -9.89 1.82 37.91
CA SER A 232 -10.88 1.98 36.83
C SER A 232 -11.37 3.42 36.64
N SER A 233 -11.54 4.19 37.73
CA SER A 233 -11.93 5.61 37.68
C SER A 233 -10.80 6.52 37.15
N ARG A 234 -9.54 6.16 37.41
CA ARG A 234 -8.37 6.86 36.86
C ARG A 234 -8.17 6.50 35.39
N ALA A 235 -8.23 5.22 35.04
CA ALA A 235 -8.15 4.76 33.66
C ALA A 235 -9.22 5.41 32.78
N ARG A 236 -10.47 5.50 33.26
CA ARG A 236 -11.55 6.19 32.53
C ARG A 236 -11.25 7.67 32.26
N ARG A 237 -10.65 8.38 33.22
CA ARG A 237 -10.25 9.79 33.03
C ARG A 237 -9.12 9.94 32.02
N LEU A 238 -8.15 9.03 32.04
CA LEU A 238 -7.03 9.04 31.07
C LEU A 238 -7.48 8.79 29.62
N LYS A 239 -8.65 8.17 29.43
CA LYS A 239 -9.25 7.97 28.10
C LYS A 239 -10.00 9.21 27.57
N ASP A 240 -10.14 10.28 28.35
CA ASP A 240 -10.76 11.52 27.88
C ASP A 240 -9.81 12.27 26.91
N THR A 241 -10.12 12.21 25.61
CA THR A 241 -9.35 12.84 24.53
C THR A 241 -9.36 14.36 24.57
N ARG A 242 -10.33 14.98 25.26
CA ARG A 242 -10.39 16.46 25.42
C ARG A 242 -9.37 16.95 26.44
N THR A 243 -9.20 16.17 27.51
CA THR A 243 -8.24 16.46 28.57
C THR A 243 -6.85 15.98 28.19
N TYR A 244 -6.74 14.76 27.65
CA TYR A 244 -5.48 14.14 27.22
C TYR A 244 -5.35 14.24 25.71
N THR A 245 -5.07 15.46 25.23
CA THR A 245 -4.73 15.72 23.82
C THR A 245 -3.44 15.01 23.43
N SER A 246 -3.19 14.82 22.13
CA SER A 246 -1.97 14.18 21.62
C SER A 246 -0.70 14.86 22.15
N SER A 247 -0.70 16.19 22.33
CA SER A 247 0.41 16.92 22.96
C SER A 247 0.70 16.47 24.40
N ILE A 248 -0.34 16.21 25.19
CA ILE A 248 -0.22 15.79 26.59
C ILE A 248 0.15 14.30 26.64
N ARG A 249 -0.38 13.48 25.74
CA ARG A 249 -0.02 12.07 25.62
C ARG A 249 1.47 11.91 25.33
N ILE A 250 1.99 12.64 24.33
CA ILE A 250 3.42 12.64 23.99
C ILE A 250 4.28 13.04 25.20
N GLU A 251 3.91 14.10 25.90
CA GLU A 251 4.61 14.54 27.12
C GLU A 251 4.67 13.45 28.20
N ILE A 252 3.52 12.82 28.49
CA ILE A 252 3.45 11.79 29.54
C ILE A 252 4.21 10.53 29.09
N LEU A 253 4.06 10.09 27.84
CA LEU A 253 4.77 8.93 27.30
C LEU A 253 6.29 9.12 27.41
N TYR A 254 6.79 10.33 27.17
CA TYR A 254 8.19 10.66 27.38
C TYR A 254 8.59 10.59 28.86
N LEU A 255 7.82 11.23 29.75
CA LEU A 255 8.11 11.27 31.19
C LEU A 255 8.14 9.87 31.84
N ILE A 256 7.37 8.91 31.33
CA ILE A 256 7.37 7.53 31.81
C ILE A 256 8.39 6.64 31.09
N GLY A 257 9.15 7.18 30.13
CA GLY A 257 10.16 6.46 29.35
C GLY A 257 9.58 5.49 28.30
N ALA A 258 8.31 5.66 27.92
CA ALA A 258 7.70 4.88 26.84
C ALA A 258 8.17 5.34 25.46
N ILE A 259 8.61 6.60 25.33
CA ILE A 259 9.33 7.13 24.16
C ILE A 259 10.60 7.85 24.62
N ASN A 260 11.61 7.90 23.78
CA ASN A 260 12.87 8.57 24.06
C ASN A 260 12.82 10.08 23.73
N SER A 261 13.87 10.83 24.08
CA SER A 261 13.91 12.29 23.89
C SER A 261 13.84 12.71 22.43
N ARG A 262 14.43 11.93 21.52
CA ARG A 262 14.42 12.23 20.08
C ARG A 262 13.03 12.03 19.49
N GLU A 263 12.37 10.93 19.85
CA GLU A 263 10.97 10.67 19.48
C GLU A 263 10.05 11.77 19.98
N TYR A 264 10.20 12.17 21.25
CA TYR A 264 9.45 13.28 21.84
C TYR A 264 9.56 14.57 21.01
N GLU A 265 10.79 15.02 20.71
CA GLU A 265 11.03 16.24 19.95
C GLU A 265 10.40 16.17 18.55
N ILE A 266 10.63 15.07 17.85
CA ILE A 266 10.13 14.86 16.48
C ILE A 266 8.60 14.78 16.45
N PHE A 267 7.97 14.08 17.40
CA PHE A 267 6.51 13.95 17.46
C PHE A 267 5.84 15.29 17.80
N GLN A 268 6.42 16.07 18.71
CA GLN A 268 5.90 17.42 19.03
C GLN A 268 6.01 18.36 17.84
N MET A 269 7.10 18.27 17.08
CA MET A 269 7.32 19.05 15.88
C MET A 269 6.31 18.70 14.78
N ALA A 270 6.14 17.41 14.44
CA ALA A 270 5.14 16.97 13.46
C ALA A 270 3.71 17.39 13.85
N ARG A 271 3.36 17.27 15.14
CA ARG A 271 2.09 17.76 15.69
C ARG A 271 1.92 19.27 15.46
N HIS A 272 2.97 20.05 15.70
CA HIS A 272 2.95 21.49 15.48
C HIS A 272 2.65 21.81 14.01
N HIS A 273 3.34 21.15 13.08
CA HIS A 273 3.14 21.35 11.64
C HIS A 273 1.74 21.01 11.18
N ARG A 274 1.18 19.88 11.63
CA ARG A 274 -0.22 19.53 11.36
C ARG A 274 -1.19 20.60 11.86
N ASN A 275 -0.93 21.17 13.04
CA ASN A 275 -1.77 22.25 13.57
C ASN A 275 -1.62 23.55 12.78
N GLN A 276 -0.40 23.88 12.29
CA GLN A 276 -0.20 25.03 11.40
C GLN A 276 -0.94 24.85 10.08
N LEU A 277 -0.91 23.66 9.50
CA LEU A 277 -1.68 23.33 8.29
C LEU A 277 -3.18 23.47 8.56
N ALA A 278 -3.70 22.82 9.60
CA ALA A 278 -5.14 22.80 9.90
C ALA A 278 -5.72 24.18 10.26
N HIS A 279 -4.96 25.02 10.96
CA HIS A 279 -5.47 26.31 11.47
C HIS A 279 -5.04 27.52 10.64
N ARG A 280 -3.96 27.41 9.86
CA ARG A 280 -3.39 28.53 9.10
C ARG A 280 -3.15 28.23 7.62
N ALA A 281 -3.48 27.03 7.15
CA ALA A 281 -3.19 26.58 5.79
C ALA A 281 -1.71 26.76 5.39
N SER A 282 -0.80 26.67 6.37
CA SER A 282 0.64 26.83 6.15
C SER A 282 1.28 25.48 5.92
N ILE A 283 2.18 25.40 4.94
CA ILE A 283 2.91 24.17 4.62
C ILE A 283 4.24 24.45 3.91
N SER A 284 5.21 23.58 4.14
CA SER A 284 6.47 23.55 3.40
C SER A 284 6.92 22.10 3.18
N LEU A 285 7.86 21.91 2.25
CA LEU A 285 8.50 20.61 2.03
C LEU A 285 9.25 20.14 3.29
N ASP A 286 9.91 21.05 4.01
CA ASP A 286 10.62 20.73 5.25
C ASP A 286 9.67 20.19 6.31
N TRP A 287 8.48 20.79 6.46
CA TRP A 287 7.47 20.31 7.42
C TRP A 287 6.93 18.94 7.04
N ALA A 288 6.73 18.68 5.74
CA ALA A 288 6.36 17.35 5.28
C ALA A 288 7.47 16.35 5.57
N ASN A 289 8.74 16.69 5.31
CA ASN A 289 9.89 15.83 5.60
C ASN A 289 10.01 15.50 7.10
N GLU A 290 9.79 16.50 7.96
CA GLU A 290 9.79 16.33 9.42
C GLU A 290 8.64 15.44 9.91
N SER A 291 7.44 15.57 9.33
CA SER A 291 6.31 14.67 9.63
C SER A 291 6.52 13.25 9.09
N MET A 292 7.11 13.10 7.91
CA MET A 292 7.50 11.79 7.36
C MET A 292 8.56 11.12 8.24
N THR A 293 9.53 11.90 8.73
CA THR A 293 10.52 11.44 9.71
C THR A 293 9.83 10.98 11.00
N ALA A 294 8.87 11.74 11.52
CA ALA A 294 8.09 11.34 12.68
C ALA A 294 7.34 10.02 12.48
N MET A 295 6.69 9.84 11.32
CA MET A 295 6.04 8.58 10.96
C MET A 295 7.01 7.42 10.95
N LYS A 296 8.19 7.59 10.34
CA LYS A 296 9.25 6.58 10.35
C LYS A 296 9.63 6.20 11.78
N TYR A 297 9.98 7.17 12.62
CA TYR A 297 10.33 6.91 14.03
C TYR A 297 9.23 6.19 14.80
N ALA A 298 7.96 6.56 14.58
CA ALA A 298 6.83 5.90 15.21
C ALA A 298 6.69 4.42 14.76
N ILE A 299 6.88 4.14 13.47
CA ILE A 299 6.85 2.78 12.93
C ILE A 299 8.03 1.96 13.46
N GLU A 300 9.25 2.50 13.42
CA GLU A 300 10.46 1.82 13.93
C GLU A 300 10.36 1.53 15.43
N HIS A 301 9.73 2.43 16.20
CA HIS A 301 9.44 2.20 17.61
C HIS A 301 8.52 0.99 17.82
N LEU A 302 7.47 0.88 17.00
CA LEU A 302 6.51 -0.21 17.09
C LEU A 302 7.17 -1.55 16.74
N ILE A 303 7.77 -1.64 15.56
CA ILE A 303 8.26 -2.90 14.99
C ILE A 303 9.67 -3.29 15.47
N SER A 304 10.34 -2.40 16.22
CA SER A 304 11.72 -2.60 16.71
C SER A 304 12.75 -2.92 15.60
N ASP A 305 12.54 -2.40 14.40
CA ASP A 305 13.41 -2.57 13.23
C ASP A 305 13.49 -1.26 12.43
N THR A 306 14.46 -1.15 11.53
CA THR A 306 14.67 0.01 10.67
C THR A 306 13.87 -0.13 9.38
N VAL A 307 13.05 0.87 9.06
CA VAL A 307 12.34 0.93 7.78
C VAL A 307 13.05 1.87 6.80
N ALA A 308 12.74 1.71 5.52
CA ALA A 308 13.26 2.60 4.50
C ALA A 308 12.91 4.06 4.79
N GLU A 309 13.80 4.96 4.43
CA GLU A 309 13.54 6.38 4.56
C GLU A 309 12.51 6.83 3.53
N PRO A 310 11.58 7.71 3.92
CA PRO A 310 10.68 8.37 3.00
C PRO A 310 11.46 9.43 2.21
N TYR A 311 12.00 9.07 1.04
CA TYR A 311 12.79 9.99 0.22
C TYR A 311 11.97 10.65 -0.90
N THR A 312 12.19 11.94 -1.14
CA THR A 312 11.77 12.65 -2.36
C THR A 312 12.73 12.45 -3.54
N SER A 313 13.95 11.97 -3.29
CA SER A 313 15.04 11.98 -4.27
C SER A 313 15.12 10.75 -5.18
N ARG A 314 14.30 9.71 -4.94
CA ARG A 314 14.42 8.40 -5.62
C ARG A 314 13.36 8.13 -6.70
N SER A 315 12.41 9.03 -6.98
CA SER A 315 11.32 8.69 -7.91
C SER A 315 10.59 9.89 -8.52
N VAL A 316 11.33 10.85 -9.08
CA VAL A 316 10.84 11.60 -10.24
C VAL A 316 11.97 11.63 -11.25
N THR A 317 12.10 10.57 -12.04
CA THR A 317 12.77 10.67 -13.34
C THR A 317 11.92 11.61 -14.19
N TRP A 318 12.39 12.84 -14.35
CA TRP A 318 11.85 13.81 -15.30
C TRP A 318 12.09 13.36 -16.74
#